data_AF-A0A953R300-F1
#
_entry.id   AF-A0A953R300-F1
#
_cell.length_a   1.000
_cell.length_b   1.000
_cell.length_c   1.000
_cell.angle_alpha   90.00
_cell.angle_beta   90.00
_cell.angle_gamma   90.00
#
_symmetry.space_group_name_H-M   'P 1'
#
loop_
_entity.id
_entity.type
_entity.pdbx_description
1 polymer ?
#
loop_
_entity_poly.entity_id
_entity_poly.type
_entity_poly.pdbx_seq_one_letter_code
_entity_poly.pdbx_strand_id
1 'polypeptide(L)'
;MRFALFCLALGALPAAGQVEPIAIYTQFQHEPAAAVFAALKEEAESIMSPVGLRFEWRSLHDAGQAGATADLAVVTFMGSCVGMGFAEPFRDGALGWTHMTDGAILPFVDVDCDHIRGFLQGQFLRLGLNDGEEVIGRAIGRVLAHELYHVFAGTTHHSAEGVDQPRYSVRDLVDDRFRIGQEEFHILRTGNAPASPEKGRSRAGAAGSPEAGRSIFVGSGCSACHGARGEGTRHGPVLRLAGRVFNSVTLAAKLGKDGKKMCQRARDLKVPPPSLAESDIRTLLAYLNTGAL
;
A
#
# COMPACT_ATOMS: atom_id res chain seq x y z
N MET A 1 -1.22 -63.20 -11.70
CA MET A 1 -1.90 -61.89 -11.76
C MET A 1 -1.56 -61.12 -10.49
N ARG A 2 -0.69 -60.11 -10.57
CA ARG A 2 -0.35 -59.19 -9.47
C ARG A 2 -1.08 -57.88 -9.77
N PHE A 3 -2.12 -57.54 -9.00
CA PHE A 3 -2.77 -56.23 -9.10
C PHE A 3 -2.07 -55.25 -8.17
N ALA A 4 -1.68 -54.12 -8.75
CA ALA A 4 -0.83 -53.09 -8.18
C ALA A 4 -1.55 -52.23 -7.14
N LEU A 5 -0.80 -51.83 -6.11
CA LEU A 5 -1.11 -50.70 -5.24
C LEU A 5 -1.20 -49.42 -6.08
N PHE A 6 -2.27 -48.65 -5.91
CA PHE A 6 -2.32 -47.24 -6.32
C PHE A 6 -2.35 -46.38 -5.07
N CYS A 7 -1.22 -45.74 -4.77
CA CYS A 7 -1.11 -44.74 -3.71
C CYS A 7 -1.86 -43.47 -4.12
N LEU A 8 -2.92 -43.13 -3.39
CA LEU A 8 -3.52 -41.80 -3.39
C LEU A 8 -2.64 -40.87 -2.54
N ALA A 9 -1.73 -40.14 -3.18
CA ALA A 9 -1.09 -38.96 -2.60
C ALA A 9 -1.58 -37.74 -3.36
N LEU A 10 -2.75 -37.22 -2.96
CA LEU A 10 -3.24 -35.92 -3.41
C LEU A 10 -2.50 -34.85 -2.58
N GLY A 11 -1.30 -34.50 -3.03
CA GLY A 11 -0.56 -33.37 -2.47
C GLY A 11 -1.30 -32.08 -2.80
N ALA A 12 -1.78 -31.39 -1.77
CA ALA A 12 -2.31 -30.03 -1.90
C ALA A 12 -1.20 -29.11 -2.43
N LEU A 13 -1.33 -28.66 -3.67
CA LEU A 13 -0.45 -27.64 -4.24
C LEU A 13 -0.79 -26.29 -3.58
N PRO A 14 0.19 -25.52 -3.08
CA PRO A 14 -0.06 -24.15 -2.66
C PRO A 14 -0.42 -23.32 -3.91
N ALA A 15 -1.47 -22.52 -3.82
CA ALA A 15 -1.86 -21.59 -4.87
C ALA A 15 -0.72 -20.57 -5.06
N ALA A 16 0.02 -20.69 -6.16
CA ALA A 16 1.04 -19.73 -6.54
C ALA A 16 0.38 -18.41 -6.98
N GLY A 17 0.69 -17.30 -6.30
CA GLY A 17 0.40 -15.95 -6.81
C GLY A 17 -0.31 -14.98 -5.88
N GLN A 18 -0.60 -15.32 -4.62
CA GLN A 18 -1.17 -14.34 -3.70
C GLN A 18 -0.05 -13.43 -3.13
N VAL A 19 -0.19 -12.12 -3.30
CA VAL A 19 0.52 -11.15 -2.47
C VAL A 19 0.05 -11.40 -1.04
N GLU A 20 0.97 -11.81 -0.18
CA GLU A 20 0.72 -12.01 1.25
C GLU A 20 0.22 -10.68 1.82
N PRO A 21 -0.90 -10.70 2.57
CA PRO A 21 -1.39 -9.48 3.19
C PRO A 21 -0.37 -8.96 4.19
N ILE A 22 -0.26 -7.63 4.27
CA ILE A 22 0.59 -6.97 5.25
C ILE A 22 -0.10 -7.06 6.61
N ALA A 23 0.62 -7.56 7.61
CA ALA A 23 0.06 -7.66 8.96
C ALA A 23 0.00 -6.27 9.60
N ILE A 24 -1.21 -5.83 9.95
CA ILE A 24 -1.43 -4.59 10.72
C ILE A 24 -1.78 -5.00 12.15
N TYR A 25 -0.82 -4.84 13.05
CA TYR A 25 -1.04 -5.04 14.48
C TYR A 25 -1.62 -3.77 15.07
N THR A 26 -2.76 -3.89 15.73
CA THR A 26 -3.47 -2.76 16.34
C THR A 26 -3.39 -2.85 17.85
N GLN A 27 -3.22 -1.70 18.48
CA GLN A 27 -3.31 -1.51 19.92
C GLN A 27 -4.14 -0.26 20.19
N PHE A 28 -5.17 -0.37 21.01
CA PHE A 28 -6.01 0.75 21.41
C PHE A 28 -5.74 1.13 22.86
N GLN A 29 -5.58 2.42 23.15
CA GLN A 29 -5.55 2.89 24.53
C GLN A 29 -6.90 2.67 25.22
N HIS A 30 -7.99 2.88 24.48
CA HIS A 30 -9.35 2.53 24.87
C HIS A 30 -10.04 1.80 23.72
N GLU A 31 -10.57 0.60 23.99
CA GLU A 31 -11.23 -0.21 22.98
C GLU A 31 -12.44 0.53 22.37
N PRO A 32 -12.49 0.70 21.04
CA PRO A 32 -13.61 1.35 20.37
C PRO A 32 -14.82 0.41 20.26
N ALA A 33 -15.97 0.99 19.93
CA ALA A 33 -17.12 0.19 19.48
C ALA A 33 -16.75 -0.58 18.20
N ALA A 34 -17.30 -1.80 18.06
CA ALA A 34 -17.03 -2.66 16.91
C ALA A 34 -17.37 -1.99 15.56
N ALA A 35 -18.40 -1.13 15.53
CA ALA A 35 -18.80 -0.37 14.35
C ALA A 35 -17.73 0.64 13.91
N VAL A 36 -17.13 1.37 14.87
CA VAL A 36 -16.04 2.31 14.59
C VAL A 36 -14.84 1.58 13.99
N PHE A 37 -14.44 0.45 14.59
CA PHE A 37 -13.30 -0.31 14.07
C PHE A 37 -13.60 -0.95 12.70
N ALA A 38 -14.84 -1.39 12.46
CA ALA A 38 -15.24 -1.88 11.14
C ALA A 38 -15.13 -0.78 10.07
N ALA A 39 -15.67 0.41 10.32
CA ALA A 39 -15.61 1.55 9.40
C ALA A 39 -14.18 2.03 9.16
N LEU A 40 -13.34 2.05 10.20
CA LEU A 40 -11.90 2.36 10.09
C LEU A 40 -11.18 1.40 9.14
N LYS A 41 -11.36 0.09 9.32
CA LYS A 41 -10.71 -0.92 8.49
C LYS A 41 -11.16 -0.81 7.04
N GLU A 42 -12.46 -0.71 6.82
CA GLU A 42 -13.05 -0.59 5.49
C GLU A 42 -12.52 0.64 4.74
N GLU A 43 -12.48 1.80 5.40
CA GLU A 43 -11.96 3.03 4.80
C GLU A 43 -10.46 2.92 4.48
N ALA A 44 -9.64 2.43 5.43
CA ALA A 44 -8.21 2.28 5.22
C ALA A 44 -7.90 1.28 4.09
N GLU A 45 -8.61 0.14 4.05
CA GLU A 45 -8.46 -0.83 2.98
C GLU A 45 -8.90 -0.28 1.63
N SER A 46 -10.02 0.45 1.57
CA SER A 46 -10.55 1.06 0.35
C SER A 46 -9.58 2.09 -0.25
N ILE A 47 -8.88 2.85 0.59
CA ILE A 47 -7.87 3.83 0.15
C ILE A 47 -6.59 3.14 -0.31
N MET A 48 -6.21 2.04 0.33
CA MET A 48 -4.93 1.37 0.08
C MET A 48 -5.02 0.24 -0.96
N SER A 49 -6.22 -0.28 -1.26
CA SER A 49 -6.39 -1.33 -2.27
C SER A 49 -6.00 -0.90 -3.70
N PRO A 50 -6.26 0.34 -4.16
CA PRO A 50 -5.85 0.77 -5.50
C PRO A 50 -4.33 0.88 -5.65
N VAL A 51 -3.60 1.05 -4.54
CA VAL A 51 -2.13 1.01 -4.53
C VAL A 51 -1.57 -0.41 -4.33
N GLY A 52 -2.44 -1.44 -4.35
CA GLY A 52 -2.09 -2.85 -4.33
C GLY A 52 -1.80 -3.41 -2.94
N LEU A 53 -2.16 -2.70 -1.86
CA LEU A 53 -1.95 -3.18 -0.49
C LEU A 53 -3.20 -3.86 0.02
N ARG A 54 -2.99 -5.05 0.60
CA ARG A 54 -4.01 -5.78 1.35
C ARG A 54 -3.52 -5.95 2.77
N PHE A 55 -4.43 -5.81 3.72
CA PHE A 55 -4.11 -5.86 5.13
C PHE A 55 -4.71 -7.09 5.79
N GLU A 56 -3.97 -7.62 6.74
CA GLU A 56 -4.48 -8.59 7.71
C GLU A 56 -4.41 -7.94 9.09
N TRP A 57 -5.57 -7.63 9.66
CA TRP A 57 -5.67 -6.95 10.93
C TRP A 57 -5.54 -7.94 12.09
N ARG A 58 -4.65 -7.65 13.01
CA ARG A 58 -4.40 -8.45 14.22
C ARG A 58 -4.40 -7.56 15.45
N SER A 59 -4.83 -8.10 16.57
CA SER A 59 -4.63 -7.44 17.87
C SER A 59 -3.18 -7.69 18.33
N LEU A 60 -2.50 -6.63 18.79
CA LEU A 60 -1.17 -6.78 19.38
C LEU A 60 -1.22 -7.56 20.70
N HIS A 61 -2.35 -7.52 21.41
CA HIS A 61 -2.57 -8.28 22.64
C HIS A 61 -2.62 -9.81 22.40
N ASP A 62 -3.04 -10.23 21.19
CA ASP A 62 -3.16 -11.64 20.82
C ASP A 62 -1.95 -12.17 20.02
N ALA A 63 -0.90 -11.35 19.87
CA ALA A 63 0.24 -11.62 18.97
C ALA A 63 1.18 -12.77 19.40
N GLY A 64 0.88 -13.46 20.52
CA GLY A 64 1.73 -14.48 21.14
C GLY A 64 2.06 -15.72 20.29
N GLN A 65 1.49 -15.88 19.09
CA GLN A 65 1.77 -17.03 18.21
C GLN A 65 1.83 -16.68 16.70
N ALA A 66 1.99 -15.41 16.35
CA ALA A 66 2.01 -15.01 14.95
C ALA A 66 3.40 -15.24 14.32
N GLY A 67 3.45 -16.07 13.27
CA GLY A 67 4.65 -16.20 12.43
C GLY A 67 5.03 -14.85 11.82
N ALA A 68 6.33 -14.58 11.72
CA ALA A 68 6.86 -13.34 11.17
C ALA A 68 6.46 -13.22 9.69
N THR A 69 5.54 -12.28 9.37
CA THR A 69 5.31 -11.84 7.99
C THR A 69 6.46 -10.93 7.58
N ALA A 70 6.81 -10.93 6.29
CA ALA A 70 7.93 -10.13 5.76
C ALA A 70 7.66 -8.62 5.80
N ASP A 71 6.38 -8.23 5.76
CA ASP A 71 5.92 -6.84 5.85
C ASP A 71 4.86 -6.75 6.97
N LEU A 72 5.06 -5.83 7.92
CA LEU A 72 4.11 -5.54 9.01
C LEU A 72 4.13 -4.04 9.35
N ALA A 73 3.06 -3.56 9.96
CA ALA A 73 3.04 -2.31 10.71
C ALA A 73 2.35 -2.50 12.07
N VAL A 74 2.79 -1.76 13.07
CA VAL A 74 2.17 -1.68 14.38
C VAL A 74 1.54 -0.29 14.50
N VAL A 75 0.25 -0.28 14.82
CA VAL A 75 -0.59 0.92 14.89
C VAL A 75 -1.09 1.08 16.31
N THR A 76 -0.73 2.19 16.94
CA THR A 76 -1.22 2.59 18.26
C THR A 76 -2.30 3.65 18.08
N PHE A 77 -3.50 3.40 18.61
CA PHE A 77 -4.57 4.39 18.68
C PHE A 77 -4.59 5.01 20.07
N MET A 78 -4.24 6.28 20.14
CA MET A 78 -4.18 7.08 21.36
C MET A 78 -5.53 7.75 21.62
N GLY A 79 -5.86 7.94 22.89
CA GLY A 79 -7.10 8.59 23.30
C GLY A 79 -8.33 7.68 23.19
N SER A 80 -9.49 8.28 22.95
CA SER A 80 -10.78 7.58 22.81
C SER A 80 -11.28 7.67 21.38
N CYS A 81 -11.45 6.54 20.68
CA CYS A 81 -11.93 6.50 19.29
C CYS A 81 -13.46 6.32 19.23
N VAL A 82 -14.22 7.24 19.82
CA VAL A 82 -15.69 7.20 19.86
C VAL A 82 -16.32 8.35 19.07
N GLY A 83 -17.45 8.08 18.40
CA GLY A 83 -18.11 9.05 17.51
C GLY A 83 -18.85 10.17 18.24
N MET A 84 -19.27 9.91 19.48
CA MET A 84 -20.02 10.86 20.31
C MET A 84 -19.42 10.92 21.72
N GLY A 85 -19.48 12.08 22.35
CA GLY A 85 -18.97 12.32 23.70
C GLY A 85 -18.14 13.59 23.78
N PHE A 86 -17.77 13.97 25.00
CA PHE A 86 -16.93 15.16 25.22
C PHE A 86 -15.57 14.95 24.56
N ALA A 87 -15.18 15.90 23.71
CA ALA A 87 -13.86 15.96 23.10
C ALA A 87 -13.18 17.25 23.58
N GLU A 88 -11.89 17.16 23.85
CA GLU A 88 -11.08 18.34 24.14
C GLU A 88 -11.11 19.29 22.92
N PRO A 89 -11.11 20.61 23.14
CA PRO A 89 -11.05 21.57 22.03
C PRO A 89 -9.82 21.31 21.14
N PHE A 90 -10.05 21.30 19.83
CA PHE A 90 -8.96 21.14 18.86
C PHE A 90 -7.86 22.19 19.04
N ARG A 91 -6.61 21.76 18.92
CA ARG A 91 -5.43 22.63 18.86
C ARG A 91 -4.69 22.31 17.57
N ASP A 92 -3.97 23.25 16.96
CA ASP A 92 -3.24 22.90 15.74
C ASP A 92 -2.16 21.84 16.04
N GLY A 93 -2.11 20.77 15.24
CA GLY A 93 -1.12 19.70 15.35
C GLY A 93 -1.43 18.48 14.49
N ALA A 94 -0.61 17.44 14.63
CA ALA A 94 -0.74 16.20 13.85
C ALA A 94 -1.89 15.32 14.37
N LEU A 95 -2.61 14.67 13.46
CA LEU A 95 -3.69 13.72 13.77
C LEU A 95 -3.18 12.26 13.83
N GLY A 96 -2.02 12.02 13.21
CA GLY A 96 -1.27 10.77 13.25
C GLY A 96 0.17 11.05 12.84
N TRP A 97 1.06 10.10 13.09
CA TRP A 97 2.46 10.18 12.67
C TRP A 97 3.12 8.81 12.57
N THR A 98 4.23 8.78 11.83
CA THR A 98 5.15 7.64 11.77
C THR A 98 6.45 7.94 12.51
N HIS A 99 7.10 6.89 13.00
CA HIS A 99 8.38 7.02 13.70
C HIS A 99 9.55 6.93 12.73
N MET A 100 10.66 7.60 13.05
CA MET A 100 11.90 7.51 12.29
C MET A 100 13.10 7.29 13.21
N THR A 101 14.02 6.43 12.77
CA THR A 101 15.33 6.24 13.39
C THR A 101 16.40 6.27 12.31
N ASP A 102 17.48 7.02 12.53
CA ASP A 102 18.60 7.15 11.58
C ASP A 102 18.18 7.51 10.14
N GLY A 103 17.10 8.30 10.01
CA GLY A 103 16.56 8.73 8.71
C GLY A 103 15.73 7.67 7.97
N ALA A 104 15.50 6.50 8.56
CA ALA A 104 14.59 5.48 8.05
C ALA A 104 13.23 5.55 8.76
N ILE A 105 12.14 5.45 7.99
CA ILE A 105 10.78 5.34 8.52
C ILE A 105 10.61 3.94 9.10
N LEU A 106 10.15 3.87 10.34
CA LEU A 106 9.84 2.62 11.03
C LEU A 106 8.38 2.22 10.79
N PRO A 107 8.06 0.92 10.88
CA PRO A 107 6.69 0.44 10.73
C PRO A 107 5.85 0.63 12.00
N PHE A 108 6.01 1.77 12.68
CA PHE A 108 5.23 2.18 13.85
C PHE A 108 4.45 3.43 13.49
N VAL A 109 3.14 3.37 13.66
CA VAL A 109 2.19 4.44 13.37
C VAL A 109 1.43 4.74 14.65
N ASP A 110 1.33 6.01 15.01
CA ASP A 110 0.43 6.45 16.07
C ASP A 110 -0.70 7.28 15.45
N VAL A 111 -1.92 7.08 15.92
CA VAL A 111 -3.10 7.85 15.51
C VAL A 111 -3.77 8.42 16.76
N ASP A 112 -3.96 9.74 16.78
CA ASP A 112 -4.51 10.46 17.93
C ASP A 112 -6.02 10.65 17.77
N CYS A 113 -6.80 9.73 18.35
CA CYS A 113 -8.25 9.75 18.25
C CYS A 113 -8.87 10.94 18.99
N ASP A 114 -8.30 11.39 20.11
CA ASP A 114 -8.84 12.55 20.82
C ASP A 114 -8.64 13.83 20.00
N HIS A 115 -7.50 13.94 19.32
CA HIS A 115 -7.23 15.07 18.45
C HIS A 115 -8.12 15.09 17.21
N ILE A 116 -8.36 13.93 16.59
CA ILE A 116 -9.32 13.78 15.49
C ILE A 116 -10.73 14.15 15.96
N ARG A 117 -11.15 13.72 17.16
CA ARG A 117 -12.47 14.06 17.72
C ARG A 117 -12.61 15.55 17.98
N GLY A 118 -11.59 16.20 18.53
CA GLY A 118 -11.54 17.64 18.68
C GLY A 118 -11.69 18.35 17.33
N PHE A 119 -10.95 17.90 16.31
CA PHE A 119 -10.99 18.46 14.95
C PHE A 119 -12.39 18.36 14.31
N LEU A 120 -13.10 17.26 14.59
CA LEU A 120 -14.43 16.97 14.04
C LEU A 120 -15.60 17.41 14.93
N GLN A 121 -15.33 18.05 16.08
CA GLN A 121 -16.32 18.36 17.11
C GLN A 121 -17.55 19.11 16.56
N GLY A 122 -17.35 20.05 15.63
CA GLY A 122 -18.43 20.81 15.01
C GLY A 122 -19.37 20.01 14.11
N GLN A 123 -18.93 18.85 13.59
CA GLN A 123 -19.72 17.95 12.77
C GLN A 123 -20.52 16.96 13.62
N PHE A 124 -19.91 16.41 14.68
CA PHE A 124 -20.62 15.48 15.56
C PHE A 124 -21.83 16.10 16.27
N LEU A 125 -21.80 17.40 16.55
CA LEU A 125 -22.97 18.13 17.06
C LEU A 125 -24.20 18.11 16.13
N ARG A 126 -24.02 17.75 14.86
CA ARG A 126 -25.08 17.74 13.82
C ARG A 126 -25.54 16.34 13.42
N LEU A 127 -24.86 15.30 13.90
CA LEU A 127 -25.06 13.91 13.47
C LEU A 127 -25.74 13.07 14.57
N GLY A 128 -26.40 11.98 14.17
CA GLY A 128 -26.95 10.99 15.10
C GLY A 128 -25.87 10.07 15.68
N LEU A 129 -26.22 9.26 16.69
CA LEU A 129 -25.29 8.33 17.36
C LEU A 129 -24.57 7.40 16.38
N ASN A 130 -25.33 6.74 15.50
CA ASN A 130 -24.78 5.77 14.54
C ASN A 130 -23.97 6.46 13.43
N ASP A 131 -24.44 7.61 12.97
CA ASP A 131 -23.74 8.39 11.94
C ASP A 131 -22.38 8.89 12.47
N GLY A 132 -22.31 9.24 13.77
CA GLY A 132 -21.07 9.64 14.42
C GLY A 132 -20.03 8.53 14.47
N GLU A 133 -20.43 7.29 14.73
CA GLU A 133 -19.53 6.13 14.76
C GLU A 133 -18.94 5.80 13.39
N GLU A 134 -19.76 5.86 12.34
CA GLU A 134 -19.29 5.65 10.98
C GLU A 134 -18.33 6.78 10.55
N VAL A 135 -18.70 8.04 10.81
CA VAL A 135 -17.88 9.20 10.45
C VAL A 135 -16.54 9.21 11.17
N ILE A 136 -16.50 8.93 12.49
CA ILE A 136 -15.21 8.87 13.20
C ILE A 136 -14.36 7.70 12.69
N GLY A 137 -14.97 6.55 12.41
CA GLY A 137 -14.27 5.38 11.86
C GLY A 137 -13.60 5.71 10.53
N ARG A 138 -14.34 6.31 9.59
CA ARG A 138 -13.78 6.75 8.29
C ARG A 138 -12.68 7.79 8.48
N ALA A 139 -12.88 8.78 9.35
CA ALA A 139 -11.87 9.82 9.59
C ALA A 139 -10.55 9.22 10.12
N ILE A 140 -10.63 8.31 11.09
CA ILE A 140 -9.45 7.60 11.60
C ILE A 140 -8.82 6.74 10.51
N GLY A 141 -9.63 6.03 9.72
CA GLY A 141 -9.18 5.20 8.60
C GLY A 141 -8.40 6.00 7.54
N ARG A 142 -8.82 7.23 7.24
CA ARG A 142 -8.12 8.15 6.33
C ARG A 142 -6.76 8.59 6.87
N VAL A 143 -6.72 9.02 8.13
CA VAL A 143 -5.45 9.42 8.79
C VAL A 143 -4.50 8.22 8.83
N LEU A 144 -5.01 7.03 9.19
CA LEU A 144 -4.20 5.82 9.19
C LEU A 144 -3.68 5.47 7.78
N ALA A 145 -4.52 5.55 6.75
CA ALA A 145 -4.10 5.27 5.38
C ALA A 145 -2.96 6.21 4.91
N HIS A 146 -2.99 7.47 5.33
CA HIS A 146 -1.89 8.43 5.08
C HIS A 146 -0.59 7.99 5.76
N GLU A 147 -0.64 7.63 7.03
CA GLU A 147 0.57 7.18 7.74
C GLU A 147 1.09 5.84 7.18
N LEU A 148 0.20 4.89 6.88
CA LEU A 148 0.58 3.62 6.24
C LEU A 148 1.17 3.85 4.84
N TYR A 149 0.69 4.85 4.10
CA TYR A 149 1.32 5.27 2.87
C TYR A 149 2.76 5.73 3.14
N HIS A 150 3.02 6.56 4.15
CA HIS A 150 4.37 6.97 4.51
C HIS A 150 5.28 5.78 4.90
N VAL A 151 4.79 4.88 5.76
CA VAL A 151 5.51 3.65 6.17
C VAL A 151 5.91 2.84 4.96
N PHE A 152 4.95 2.47 4.13
CA PHE A 152 5.20 1.47 3.10
C PHE A 152 5.73 2.08 1.80
N ALA A 153 5.43 3.34 1.50
CA ALA A 153 6.06 4.06 0.39
C ALA A 153 7.50 4.47 0.69
N GLY A 154 7.89 4.53 1.97
CA GLY A 154 9.21 4.96 2.41
C GLY A 154 9.50 6.42 2.03
N THR A 155 8.51 7.30 2.13
CA THR A 155 8.65 8.72 1.77
C THR A 155 8.23 9.63 2.91
N THR A 156 8.95 10.75 3.11
CA THR A 156 8.60 11.84 4.04
C THR A 156 7.99 13.04 3.32
N HIS A 157 7.68 12.89 2.03
CA HIS A 157 7.19 13.97 1.20
C HIS A 157 5.67 14.03 1.26
N HIS A 158 5.15 15.20 1.61
CA HIS A 158 3.73 15.50 1.46
C HIS A 158 3.48 16.16 0.08
N SER A 159 2.45 15.73 -0.65
CA SER A 159 2.04 16.34 -1.92
C SER A 159 0.90 17.35 -1.73
N ALA A 160 0.58 18.12 -2.76
CA ALA A 160 -0.55 19.06 -2.70
C ALA A 160 -1.92 18.36 -2.79
N GLU A 161 -1.99 17.12 -3.29
CA GLU A 161 -3.22 16.37 -3.62
C GLU A 161 -3.06 14.84 -3.48
N GLY A 162 -4.02 14.15 -2.85
CA GLY A 162 -4.02 12.69 -2.70
C GLY A 162 -3.79 12.20 -1.27
N VAL A 163 -3.35 10.94 -1.13
CA VAL A 163 -3.19 10.29 0.19
C VAL A 163 -2.11 10.98 1.03
N ASP A 164 -1.05 11.54 0.43
CA ASP A 164 0.09 12.19 1.10
C ASP A 164 -0.09 13.71 1.30
N GLN A 165 -1.32 14.24 1.36
CA GLN A 165 -1.56 15.67 1.61
C GLN A 165 -1.18 16.09 3.04
N PRO A 166 -0.45 17.21 3.25
CA PRO A 166 0.06 17.62 4.57
C PRO A 166 -1.01 18.19 5.51
N ARG A 167 -2.23 18.46 5.00
CA ARG A 167 -3.31 19.08 5.76
C ARG A 167 -4.64 18.47 5.34
N TYR A 168 -5.23 17.70 6.23
CA TYR A 168 -6.63 17.34 6.14
C TYR A 168 -7.50 18.56 6.49
N SER A 169 -8.51 18.86 5.66
CA SER A 169 -9.64 19.68 6.09
C SER A 169 -10.69 18.81 6.76
N VAL A 170 -11.58 19.42 7.56
CA VAL A 170 -12.73 18.73 8.16
C VAL A 170 -13.55 18.03 7.06
N ARG A 171 -13.70 18.67 5.90
CA ARG A 171 -14.41 18.09 4.76
C ARG A 171 -13.73 16.81 4.26
N ASP A 172 -12.41 16.82 4.13
CA ASP A 172 -11.64 15.67 3.64
C ASP A 172 -11.76 14.45 4.55
N LEU A 173 -12.03 14.65 5.84
CA LEU A 173 -12.22 13.55 6.80
C LEU A 173 -13.66 13.07 6.90
N VAL A 174 -14.66 13.93 6.65
CA VAL A 174 -16.08 13.55 6.80
C VAL A 174 -16.80 13.18 5.51
N ASP A 175 -16.28 13.56 4.34
CA ASP A 175 -16.95 13.29 3.05
C ASP A 175 -17.18 11.78 2.83
N ASP A 176 -18.24 11.40 2.12
CA ASP A 176 -18.62 9.99 1.93
C ASP A 176 -17.72 9.27 0.93
N ARG A 177 -16.92 10.01 0.14
CA ARG A 177 -15.95 9.44 -0.80
C ARG A 177 -14.61 10.15 -0.69
N PHE A 178 -13.55 9.41 -0.38
CA PHE A 178 -12.19 9.91 -0.48
C PHE A 178 -11.81 10.05 -1.97
N ARG A 179 -11.69 11.30 -2.44
CA ARG A 179 -11.30 11.60 -3.82
C ARG A 179 -9.78 11.74 -3.91
N ILE A 180 -9.08 10.63 -4.14
CA ILE A 180 -7.74 10.70 -4.71
C ILE A 180 -7.88 11.39 -6.07
N GLY A 181 -7.11 12.45 -6.34
CA GLY A 181 -7.10 13.21 -7.60
C GLY A 181 -6.73 12.35 -8.82
N GLN A 182 -7.67 11.48 -9.22
CA GLN A 182 -7.53 10.50 -10.28
C GLN A 182 -7.80 11.15 -11.63
N GLU A 183 -6.84 11.91 -12.12
CA GLU A 183 -6.71 12.14 -13.57
C GLU A 183 -5.51 11.34 -14.11
N GLU A 184 -5.83 10.27 -14.86
CA GLU A 184 -5.10 9.64 -15.98
C GLU A 184 -3.73 8.91 -15.79
N PHE A 185 -3.63 7.79 -16.53
CA PHE A 185 -2.49 6.89 -16.82
C PHE A 185 -2.03 5.93 -15.69
N HIS A 186 -2.63 4.73 -15.64
CA HIS A 186 -2.20 3.67 -14.73
C HIS A 186 -1.08 2.82 -15.36
N ILE A 187 0.12 2.86 -14.76
CA ILE A 187 1.23 1.95 -15.09
C ILE A 187 0.93 0.52 -14.62
N LEU A 188 0.14 0.38 -13.55
CA LEU A 188 -0.30 -0.90 -13.03
C LEU A 188 -1.59 -1.33 -13.72
N ARG A 189 -1.60 -2.51 -14.31
CA ARG A 189 -2.81 -3.12 -14.88
C ARG A 189 -3.43 -4.09 -13.88
N THR A 190 -4.60 -3.72 -13.35
CA THR A 190 -5.50 -4.65 -12.66
C THR A 190 -6.13 -5.57 -13.71
N GLY A 191 -6.00 -6.88 -13.53
CA GLY A 191 -6.39 -7.88 -14.52
C GLY A 191 -7.86 -7.79 -14.94
N ASN A 192 -8.11 -7.27 -16.15
CA ASN A 192 -9.10 -7.72 -17.14
C ASN A 192 -9.05 -6.81 -18.37
N ALA A 193 -8.26 -7.19 -19.38
CA ALA A 193 -8.48 -6.77 -20.75
C ALA A 193 -8.07 -7.92 -21.69
N PRO A 194 -8.72 -8.07 -22.85
CA PRO A 194 -8.59 -9.25 -23.68
C PRO A 194 -7.17 -9.42 -24.17
N ALA A 195 -6.58 -10.56 -23.82
CA ALA A 195 -5.30 -11.01 -24.33
C ALA A 195 -5.38 -11.11 -25.86
N SER A 196 -4.54 -10.34 -26.55
CA SER A 196 -4.09 -10.76 -27.88
C SER A 196 -3.17 -11.98 -27.72
N PRO A 197 -3.11 -12.91 -28.68
CA PRO A 197 -2.63 -14.26 -28.43
C PRO A 197 -1.09 -14.30 -28.45
N GLU A 198 -0.47 -14.24 -27.27
CA GLU A 198 0.94 -14.62 -27.15
C GLU A 198 1.07 -16.14 -27.09
N LYS A 199 1.54 -16.69 -28.21
CA LYS A 199 2.07 -18.05 -28.31
C LYS A 199 3.11 -18.31 -27.21
N GLY A 200 2.76 -19.24 -26.31
CA GLY A 200 3.68 -20.22 -25.73
C GLY A 200 4.99 -19.68 -25.17
N ARG A 201 4.96 -19.11 -23.96
CA ARG A 201 6.10 -19.17 -23.04
C ARG A 201 5.75 -20.07 -21.87
N SER A 202 6.16 -21.33 -21.99
CA SER A 202 6.43 -22.18 -20.84
C SER A 202 7.45 -21.45 -19.93
N ARG A 203 7.06 -21.11 -18.70
CA ARG A 203 7.99 -20.71 -17.63
C ARG A 203 7.53 -21.26 -16.29
N ALA A 204 7.66 -22.57 -16.13
CA ALA A 204 7.90 -23.21 -14.83
C ALA A 204 9.36 -22.96 -14.35
N GLY A 205 9.85 -21.73 -14.51
CA GLY A 205 11.20 -21.30 -14.14
C GLY A 205 11.13 -20.16 -13.13
N ALA A 206 11.04 -20.54 -11.85
CA ALA A 206 11.21 -19.74 -10.64
C ALA A 206 10.56 -18.34 -10.63
N ALA A 207 9.32 -18.26 -10.14
CA ALA A 207 8.80 -17.03 -9.56
C ALA A 207 9.82 -16.51 -8.53
N GLY A 208 10.26 -15.26 -8.68
CA GLY A 208 11.26 -14.65 -7.80
C GLY A 208 12.74 -14.81 -8.21
N SER A 209 13.09 -15.31 -9.40
CA SER A 209 14.49 -15.25 -9.87
C SER A 209 14.85 -13.86 -10.44
N PRO A 210 16.08 -13.36 -10.21
CA PRO A 210 16.56 -12.12 -10.82
C PRO A 210 16.51 -12.09 -12.35
N GLU A 211 16.71 -13.24 -13.01
CA GLU A 211 16.70 -13.36 -14.47
C GLU A 211 15.27 -13.26 -15.03
N ALA A 212 14.30 -13.85 -14.34
CA ALA A 212 12.89 -13.69 -14.67
C ALA A 212 12.46 -12.23 -14.44
N GLY A 213 12.90 -11.62 -13.34
CA GLY A 213 12.64 -10.21 -13.04
C GLY A 213 13.25 -9.26 -14.07
N ARG A 214 14.45 -9.57 -14.59
CA ARG A 214 15.07 -8.83 -15.69
C ARG A 214 14.23 -8.91 -16.97
N SER A 215 13.67 -10.07 -17.26
CA SER A 215 12.79 -10.25 -18.42
C SER A 215 11.56 -9.35 -18.32
N ILE A 216 10.96 -9.26 -17.13
CA ILE A 216 9.83 -8.36 -16.85
C ILE A 216 10.26 -6.90 -16.98
N PHE A 217 11.38 -6.50 -16.37
CA PHE A 217 11.91 -5.14 -16.46
C PHE A 217 12.06 -4.66 -17.91
N VAL A 218 12.55 -5.52 -18.80
CA VAL A 218 12.67 -5.21 -20.24
C VAL A 218 11.30 -5.25 -20.93
N GLY A 219 10.50 -6.29 -20.70
CA GLY A 219 9.20 -6.48 -21.35
C GLY A 219 8.16 -5.41 -20.98
N SER A 220 8.22 -4.90 -19.76
CA SER A 220 7.39 -3.79 -19.26
C SER A 220 7.85 -2.41 -19.75
N GLY A 221 8.95 -2.32 -20.50
CA GLY A 221 9.46 -1.08 -21.10
C GLY A 221 10.35 -0.23 -20.19
N CYS A 222 10.67 -0.68 -18.97
CA CYS A 222 11.45 0.09 -18.00
C CYS A 222 12.85 0.42 -18.51
N SER A 223 13.47 -0.52 -19.24
CA SER A 223 14.83 -0.37 -19.76
C SER A 223 15.00 0.74 -20.79
N ALA A 224 13.94 1.16 -21.48
CA ALA A 224 13.97 2.20 -22.50
C ALA A 224 14.39 3.57 -21.92
N CYS A 225 14.05 3.84 -20.66
CA CYS A 225 14.40 5.08 -19.97
C CYS A 225 15.42 4.86 -18.84
N HIS A 226 15.38 3.72 -18.15
CA HIS A 226 16.19 3.49 -16.96
C HIS A 226 17.48 2.68 -17.23
N GLY A 227 17.81 2.41 -18.49
CA GLY A 227 19.02 1.70 -18.88
C GLY A 227 18.81 0.18 -18.97
N ALA A 228 19.71 -0.53 -19.64
CA ALA A 228 19.55 -1.94 -19.96
C ALA A 228 19.58 -2.85 -18.71
N ARG A 229 20.18 -2.35 -17.62
CA ARG A 229 20.37 -3.01 -16.33
C ARG A 229 19.86 -2.16 -15.15
N GLY A 230 19.06 -1.12 -15.39
CA GLY A 230 18.59 -0.21 -14.34
C GLY A 230 19.65 0.77 -13.83
N GLU A 231 20.73 0.96 -14.58
CA GLU A 231 21.86 1.85 -14.29
C GLU A 231 21.52 3.35 -14.45
N GLY A 232 20.34 3.67 -14.96
CA GLY A 232 19.89 5.02 -15.24
C GLY A 232 20.41 5.57 -16.57
N THR A 233 19.72 6.59 -17.08
CA THR A 233 20.12 7.34 -18.29
C THR A 233 19.73 8.81 -18.13
N ARG A 234 19.95 9.63 -19.17
CA ARG A 234 19.40 11.00 -19.24
C ARG A 234 17.86 11.05 -19.25
N HIS A 235 17.19 9.92 -19.47
CA HIS A 235 15.74 9.80 -19.58
C HIS A 235 15.07 9.26 -18.31
N GLY A 236 15.81 8.59 -17.43
CA GLY A 236 15.25 8.01 -16.20
C GLY A 236 16.34 7.72 -15.15
N PRO A 237 16.05 7.88 -13.86
CA PRO A 237 17.01 7.67 -12.78
C PRO A 237 17.48 6.23 -12.66
N VAL A 238 18.58 6.04 -11.91
CA VAL A 238 19.08 4.71 -11.50
C VAL A 238 18.03 3.99 -10.67
N LEU A 239 17.70 2.77 -11.05
CA LEU A 239 16.79 1.88 -10.34
C LEU A 239 17.51 0.74 -9.62
N ARG A 240 18.74 0.40 -10.01
CA ARG A 240 19.55 -0.64 -9.34
C ARG A 240 20.80 0.00 -8.76
N LEU A 241 20.71 0.42 -7.49
CA LEU A 241 21.79 1.06 -6.74
C LEU A 241 22.07 0.27 -5.45
N ALA A 242 23.35 0.05 -5.12
CA ALA A 242 23.74 -0.62 -3.88
C ALA A 242 23.13 0.08 -2.64
N GLY A 243 22.52 -0.69 -1.74
CA GLY A 243 21.86 -0.18 -0.53
C GLY A 243 20.42 0.32 -0.75
N ARG A 244 19.93 0.43 -2.00
CA ARG A 244 18.51 0.70 -2.28
C ARG A 244 17.75 -0.61 -2.45
N VAL A 245 16.77 -0.85 -1.58
CA VAL A 245 15.87 -2.00 -1.65
C VAL A 245 14.47 -1.49 -1.96
N PHE A 246 13.82 -2.10 -2.95
CA PHE A 246 12.39 -1.94 -3.22
C PHE A 246 11.63 -3.11 -2.61
N ASN A 247 10.52 -2.84 -1.96
CA ASN A 247 9.45 -3.79 -1.76
C ASN A 247 8.29 -3.44 -2.71
N SER A 248 7.23 -4.26 -2.71
CA SER A 248 6.06 -4.07 -3.56
C SER A 248 5.46 -2.69 -3.40
N VAL A 249 5.52 -2.16 -2.16
CA VAL A 249 4.84 -0.92 -1.81
C VAL A 249 5.64 0.31 -2.20
N THR A 250 6.92 0.37 -1.85
CA THR A 250 7.84 1.43 -2.30
C THR A 250 7.87 1.50 -3.83
N LEU A 251 7.83 0.36 -4.53
CA LEU A 251 7.71 0.35 -5.99
C LEU A 251 6.36 0.90 -6.46
N ALA A 252 5.23 0.43 -5.92
CA ALA A 252 3.89 0.90 -6.30
C ALA A 252 3.72 2.40 -6.03
N ALA A 253 4.16 2.89 -4.88
CA ALA A 253 4.13 4.30 -4.53
C ALA A 253 5.00 5.15 -5.47
N LYS A 254 6.20 4.66 -5.83
CA LYS A 254 7.07 5.35 -6.77
C LYS A 254 6.47 5.41 -8.17
N LEU A 255 5.86 4.31 -8.63
CA LEU A 255 5.14 4.25 -9.91
C LEU A 255 3.90 5.13 -9.91
N GLY A 256 3.15 5.22 -8.81
CA GLY A 256 2.00 6.10 -8.66
C GLY A 256 2.42 7.57 -8.71
N LYS A 257 3.43 7.95 -7.90
CA LYS A 257 3.94 9.33 -7.81
C LYS A 257 4.52 9.83 -9.13
N ASP A 258 5.37 9.03 -9.77
CA ASP A 258 6.10 9.44 -10.96
C ASP A 258 5.39 8.99 -12.26
N GLY A 259 4.25 8.30 -12.17
CA GLY A 259 3.60 7.65 -13.31
C GLY A 259 3.17 8.61 -14.41
N LYS A 260 2.57 9.75 -14.05
CA LYS A 260 2.21 10.81 -15.01
C LYS A 260 3.43 11.31 -15.79
N LYS A 261 4.56 11.53 -15.09
CA LYS A 261 5.82 11.98 -15.70
C LYS A 261 6.40 10.91 -16.61
N MET A 262 6.35 9.63 -16.21
CA MET A 262 6.80 8.51 -17.03
C MET A 262 5.96 8.38 -18.31
N CYS A 263 4.63 8.48 -18.23
CA CYS A 263 3.76 8.41 -19.40
C CYS A 263 3.92 9.63 -20.33
N GLN A 264 4.09 10.83 -19.78
CA GLN A 264 4.41 12.02 -20.57
C GLN A 264 5.74 11.85 -21.31
N ARG A 265 6.77 11.39 -20.61
CA ARG A 265 8.09 11.12 -21.19
C ARG A 265 8.04 10.07 -22.30
N ALA A 266 7.24 9.01 -22.13
CA ALA A 266 7.03 7.98 -23.15
C ALA A 266 6.44 8.58 -24.43
N ARG A 267 5.44 9.47 -24.29
CA ARG A 267 4.86 10.22 -25.43
C ARG A 267 5.90 11.08 -26.14
N ASP A 268 6.68 11.85 -25.38
CA ASP A 268 7.73 12.73 -25.94
C ASP A 268 8.79 11.94 -26.72
N LEU A 269 9.14 10.75 -26.22
CA LEU A 269 10.10 9.84 -26.84
C LEU A 269 9.49 8.94 -27.92
N LYS A 270 8.17 9.03 -28.16
CA LYS A 270 7.41 8.19 -29.10
C LYS A 270 7.61 6.69 -28.85
N VAL A 271 7.70 6.30 -27.58
CA VAL A 271 7.76 4.90 -27.15
C VAL A 271 6.44 4.50 -26.48
N PRO A 272 6.07 3.21 -26.50
CA PRO A 272 4.91 2.75 -25.73
C PRO A 272 5.06 3.10 -24.24
N PRO A 273 3.96 3.50 -23.57
CA PRO A 273 4.01 3.73 -22.13
C PRO A 273 4.40 2.43 -21.40
N PRO A 274 5.19 2.52 -20.32
CA PRO A 274 5.51 1.34 -19.53
C PRO A 274 4.23 0.77 -18.92
N SER A 275 4.16 -0.56 -18.84
CA SER A 275 3.02 -1.28 -18.28
C SER A 275 3.53 -2.46 -17.46
N LEU A 276 3.02 -2.59 -16.23
CA LEU A 276 3.39 -3.64 -15.30
C LEU A 276 2.12 -4.35 -14.81
N ALA A 277 2.11 -5.68 -14.89
CA ALA A 277 1.06 -6.49 -14.29
C ALA A 277 1.34 -6.66 -12.78
N GLU A 278 0.28 -6.70 -11.98
CA GLU A 278 0.41 -6.88 -10.53
C GLU A 278 1.12 -8.19 -10.16
N SER A 279 0.84 -9.28 -10.89
CA SER A 279 1.49 -10.59 -10.71
C SER A 279 2.99 -10.57 -10.93
N ASP A 280 3.49 -9.59 -11.69
CA ASP A 280 4.89 -9.50 -12.09
C ASP A 280 5.75 -8.72 -11.08
N ILE A 281 5.12 -7.98 -10.17
CA ILE A 281 5.77 -7.11 -9.18
C ILE A 281 6.80 -7.90 -8.36
N ARG A 282 6.41 -9.02 -7.74
CA ARG A 282 7.30 -9.82 -6.89
C ARG A 282 8.56 -10.27 -7.65
N THR A 283 8.39 -10.73 -8.87
CA THR A 283 9.49 -11.22 -9.70
C THR A 283 10.36 -10.06 -10.18
N LEU A 284 9.79 -8.91 -10.51
CA LEU A 284 10.53 -7.68 -10.84
C LEU A 284 11.39 -7.19 -9.66
N LEU A 285 10.86 -7.20 -8.44
CA LEU A 285 11.59 -6.78 -7.25
C LEU A 285 12.82 -7.64 -6.99
N ALA A 286 12.73 -8.96 -7.22
CA ALA A 286 13.88 -9.85 -7.13
C ALA A 286 15.03 -9.38 -8.04
N TYR A 287 14.72 -8.82 -9.21
CA TYR A 287 15.74 -8.24 -10.09
C TYR A 287 16.23 -6.86 -9.60
N LEU A 288 15.32 -5.96 -9.21
CA LEU A 288 15.68 -4.61 -8.77
C LEU A 288 16.59 -4.62 -7.53
N ASN A 289 16.41 -5.59 -6.64
CA ASN A 289 17.12 -5.65 -5.36
C ASN A 289 18.46 -6.39 -5.40
N THR A 290 18.88 -6.90 -6.56
CA THR A 290 20.14 -7.66 -6.67
C THR A 290 21.40 -6.79 -6.73
N GLY A 291 21.26 -5.46 -6.71
CA GLY A 291 22.37 -4.52 -6.90
C GLY A 291 22.96 -4.58 -8.31
N ALA A 292 23.28 -3.44 -8.90
CA ALA A 292 24.21 -3.44 -10.02
C ALA A 292 25.62 -3.55 -9.44
N LEU A 293 26.35 -4.62 -9.77
CA LEU A 293 27.81 -4.67 -9.62
C LEU A 293 28.44 -3.53 -10.42
#